data_AF-D1YH28-F1
#
_entry.id   AF-D1YH28-F1
#
_cell.length_a   1.000
_cell.length_b   1.000
_cell.length_c   1.000
_cell.angle_alpha   90.00
_cell.angle_beta   90.00
_cell.angle_gamma   90.00
#
_symmetry.space_group_name_H-M   'P 1'
#
loop_
_entity.id
_entity.type
_entity.pdbx_description
1 polymer ?
#
loop_
_entity_poly.entity_id
_entity_poly.type
_entity_poly.pdbx_seq_one_letter_code
_entity_poly.pdbx_strand_id
1 'polypeptide(L)'
;MRLPNREQENNLTVKLAAKYANKYVVGIDLAGPEGPIPNKKFKPYFDDAKEMHIPFTIHAGEAAGPESMQEALDLGTKRIGHGVRCLESDQLVHELVDQNITLECCATSNLNTKVFKNIDSYPIRKLLSRKIKATLNCDNMTVSNTNLPKEFKLLEAKTNLTNTDEHQLLLNSINAAFASNQEKIAYYISSTKFEKKMLRTSGAFLIFISSKLS
;
A
#
# COMPACT_ATOMS: atom_id res chain seq x y z
N MET A 1 13.41 0.47 -12.93
CA MET A 1 13.22 -0.27 -11.65
C MET A 1 12.96 -1.75 -11.96
N ARG A 2 13.15 -2.63 -10.97
CA ARG A 2 13.42 -4.10 -11.01
C ARG A 2 13.46 -4.82 -12.37
N LEU A 3 14.39 -4.44 -13.24
CA LEU A 3 14.71 -5.13 -14.50
C LEU A 3 16.23 -5.15 -14.69
N PRO A 4 16.79 -6.12 -15.45
CA PRO A 4 18.23 -6.20 -15.71
C PRO A 4 18.73 -4.99 -16.50
N ASN A 5 19.96 -4.53 -16.24
CA ASN A 5 20.67 -3.50 -17.01
C ASN A 5 19.90 -2.17 -17.10
N ARG A 6 19.34 -1.69 -15.98
CA ARG A 6 18.56 -0.45 -15.88
C ARG A 6 19.16 0.58 -14.94
N GLU A 7 20.46 0.51 -14.69
CA GLU A 7 21.14 1.33 -13.69
C GLU A 7 21.02 2.82 -13.99
N GLN A 8 21.13 3.20 -15.27
CA GLN A 8 20.99 4.58 -15.72
C GLN A 8 19.57 5.09 -15.52
N GLU A 9 18.56 4.29 -15.89
CA GLU A 9 17.15 4.65 -15.72
C GLU A 9 16.75 4.71 -14.25
N ASN A 10 17.24 3.81 -13.40
CA ASN A 10 17.00 3.85 -11.96
C ASN A 10 17.57 5.13 -11.34
N ASN A 11 18.81 5.48 -11.67
CA ASN A 11 19.42 6.75 -11.26
C ASN A 11 18.61 7.96 -11.74
N LEU A 12 18.14 7.92 -12.98
CA LEU A 12 17.31 8.98 -13.53
C LEU A 12 15.97 9.09 -12.80
N THR A 13 15.33 7.97 -12.44
CA THR A 13 14.10 7.96 -11.65
C THR A 13 14.26 8.70 -10.33
N VAL A 14 15.32 8.42 -9.55
CA VAL A 14 15.57 9.10 -8.27
C VAL A 14 15.78 10.60 -8.49
N LYS A 15 16.61 10.98 -9.46
CA LYS A 15 16.88 12.39 -9.79
C LYS A 15 15.63 13.15 -10.24
N LEU A 16 14.78 12.53 -11.05
CA LEU A 16 13.53 13.13 -11.50
C LEU A 16 12.53 13.25 -10.34
N ALA A 17 12.45 12.25 -9.46
CA ALA A 17 11.63 12.33 -8.26
C ALA A 17 12.05 13.51 -7.38
N ALA A 18 13.35 13.72 -7.19
CA ALA A 18 13.88 14.89 -6.47
C ALA A 18 13.48 16.21 -7.16
N LYS A 19 13.70 16.29 -8.48
CA LYS A 19 13.44 17.49 -9.29
C LYS A 19 11.96 17.92 -9.25
N TYR A 20 11.05 16.95 -9.21
CA TYR A 20 9.60 17.18 -9.23
C TYR A 20 8.93 16.99 -7.87
N ALA A 21 9.72 16.83 -6.82
CA ALA A 21 9.24 16.82 -5.44
C ALA A 21 8.49 18.13 -5.13
N ASN A 22 7.46 18.05 -4.30
CA ASN A 22 6.60 19.19 -3.90
C ASN A 22 5.81 19.87 -5.04
N LYS A 23 5.80 19.29 -6.24
CA LYS A 23 4.93 19.73 -7.35
C LYS A 23 3.94 18.65 -7.72
N TYR A 24 4.45 17.47 -8.05
CA TYR A 24 3.64 16.37 -8.59
C TYR A 24 4.09 15.00 -8.07
N VAL A 25 5.37 14.83 -7.72
CA VAL A 25 5.93 13.57 -7.24
C VAL A 25 6.05 13.60 -5.72
N VAL A 26 5.54 12.56 -5.07
CA VAL A 26 5.54 12.42 -3.60
C VAL A 26 6.39 11.24 -3.11
N GLY A 27 6.97 10.47 -4.02
CA GLY A 27 7.84 9.36 -3.68
C GLY A 27 8.21 8.49 -4.87
N ILE A 28 8.98 7.45 -4.60
CA ILE A 28 9.37 6.42 -5.57
C ILE A 28 8.96 5.03 -5.09
N ASP A 29 8.96 4.05 -6.00
CA ASP A 29 8.55 2.67 -5.71
C ASP A 29 9.47 1.67 -6.42
N LEU A 30 9.89 0.60 -5.75
CA LEU A 30 10.53 -0.54 -6.42
C LEU A 30 9.48 -1.61 -6.77
N ALA A 31 9.09 -1.63 -8.03
CA ALA A 31 8.22 -2.64 -8.64
C ALA A 31 8.94 -3.46 -9.73
N GLY A 32 8.30 -4.56 -10.17
CA GLY A 32 8.80 -5.52 -11.14
C GLY A 32 9.02 -6.92 -10.52
N PRO A 33 9.52 -7.91 -11.29
CA PRO A 33 9.59 -9.31 -10.88
C PRO A 33 10.36 -9.51 -9.56
N GLU A 34 9.61 -9.72 -8.47
CA GLU A 34 10.14 -9.98 -7.14
C GLU A 34 10.76 -11.38 -7.05
N GLY A 35 11.90 -11.49 -6.38
CA GLY A 35 12.64 -12.75 -6.21
C GLY A 35 13.91 -12.80 -7.06
N PRO A 36 13.84 -12.82 -8.41
CA PRO A 36 15.01 -12.93 -9.27
C PRO A 36 16.07 -11.83 -9.06
N ILE A 37 15.63 -10.61 -8.74
CA ILE A 37 16.51 -9.49 -8.42
C ILE A 37 16.17 -9.03 -6.98
N PRO A 38 17.03 -9.31 -5.99
CA PRO A 38 16.73 -9.03 -4.59
C PRO A 38 16.71 -7.52 -4.30
N ASN A 39 15.96 -7.12 -3.28
CA ASN A 39 15.73 -5.71 -2.92
C ASN A 39 17.05 -5.02 -2.57
N LYS A 40 17.94 -5.70 -1.85
CA LYS A 40 19.24 -5.16 -1.44
C LYS A 40 20.11 -4.63 -2.59
N LYS A 41 19.92 -5.10 -3.83
CA LYS A 41 20.64 -4.58 -5.01
C LYS A 41 20.29 -3.12 -5.32
N PHE A 42 19.14 -2.65 -4.87
CA PHE A 42 18.67 -1.29 -5.09
C PHE A 42 19.06 -0.32 -3.95
N LYS A 43 19.84 -0.79 -2.97
CA LYS A 43 20.28 0.03 -1.82
C LYS A 43 20.85 1.41 -2.22
N PRO A 44 21.76 1.53 -3.22
CA PRO A 44 22.32 2.84 -3.57
C PRO A 44 21.25 3.87 -3.95
N TYR A 45 20.22 3.46 -4.70
CA TYR A 45 19.15 4.37 -5.11
C TYR A 45 18.26 4.82 -3.95
N PHE A 46 18.05 3.95 -2.96
CA PHE A 46 17.28 4.30 -1.76
C PHE A 46 18.10 5.08 -0.74
N ASP A 47 19.42 4.89 -0.69
CA ASP A 47 20.31 5.76 0.06
C ASP A 47 20.27 7.18 -0.52
N ASP A 48 20.38 7.33 -1.85
CA ASP A 48 20.23 8.62 -2.53
C ASP A 48 18.84 9.24 -2.28
N ALA A 49 17.77 8.46 -2.34
CA ALA A 49 16.41 8.94 -2.06
C ALA A 49 16.26 9.45 -0.62
N LYS A 50 16.89 8.79 0.36
CA LYS A 50 16.90 9.25 1.76
C LYS A 50 17.67 10.57 1.91
N GLU A 51 18.83 10.70 1.28
CA GLU A 51 19.63 11.93 1.30
C GLU A 51 18.84 13.10 0.71
N MET A 52 18.03 12.84 -0.32
CA MET A 52 17.17 13.83 -0.96
C MET A 52 15.80 14.00 -0.28
N HIS A 53 15.56 13.34 0.85
CA HIS A 53 14.28 13.35 1.59
C HIS A 53 13.05 12.93 0.77
N ILE A 54 13.23 11.99 -0.16
CA ILE A 54 12.16 11.44 -1.00
C ILE A 54 11.61 10.17 -0.33
N PRO A 55 10.31 10.14 0.03
CA PRO A 55 9.69 8.93 0.54
C PRO A 55 9.68 7.81 -0.51
N PHE A 56 9.65 6.56 -0.06
CA PHE A 56 9.54 5.43 -0.97
C PHE A 56 8.77 4.24 -0.39
N THR A 57 8.15 3.48 -1.28
CA THR A 57 7.54 2.17 -1.03
C THR A 57 8.31 1.10 -1.80
N ILE A 58 8.18 -0.16 -1.42
CA ILE A 58 8.85 -1.29 -2.09
C ILE A 58 7.84 -2.43 -2.22
N HIS A 59 7.66 -2.97 -3.43
CA HIS A 59 6.91 -4.21 -3.61
C HIS A 59 7.69 -5.38 -3.01
N ALA A 60 7.14 -6.00 -1.98
CA ALA A 60 7.72 -7.15 -1.32
C ALA A 60 6.64 -8.02 -0.67
N GLY A 61 6.92 -9.32 -0.51
CA GLY A 61 5.98 -10.27 0.09
C GLY A 61 4.76 -10.55 -0.78
N GLU A 62 4.92 -10.49 -2.10
CA GLU A 62 3.93 -10.93 -3.09
C GLU A 62 4.37 -12.25 -3.74
N ALA A 63 5.37 -12.19 -4.63
CA ALA A 63 5.90 -13.36 -5.33
C ALA A 63 7.05 -14.03 -4.54
N ALA A 64 7.77 -13.27 -3.71
CA ALA A 64 8.74 -13.81 -2.75
C ALA A 64 8.20 -13.79 -1.31
N GLY A 65 8.91 -14.43 -0.38
CA GLY A 65 8.45 -14.64 1.00
C GLY A 65 8.87 -13.53 1.96
N PRO A 66 8.76 -13.80 3.27
CA PRO A 66 9.18 -12.89 4.36
C PRO A 66 10.60 -12.32 4.20
N GLU A 67 11.52 -13.05 3.58
CA GLU A 67 12.90 -12.61 3.33
C GLU A 67 12.97 -11.35 2.46
N SER A 68 12.11 -11.25 1.44
CA SER A 68 12.05 -10.07 0.58
C SER A 68 11.51 -8.86 1.34
N MET A 69 10.52 -9.10 2.22
CA MET A 69 10.00 -8.05 3.10
C MET A 69 11.06 -7.58 4.08
N GLN A 70 11.84 -8.48 4.68
CA GLN A 70 12.95 -8.10 5.56
C GLN A 70 13.96 -7.24 4.82
N GLU A 71 14.37 -7.63 3.60
CA GLU A 71 15.27 -6.79 2.80
C GLU A 71 14.67 -5.40 2.50
N ALA A 72 13.35 -5.30 2.30
CA ALA A 72 12.68 -4.01 2.11
C ALA A 72 12.70 -3.16 3.40
N LEU A 73 12.51 -3.77 4.57
CA LEU A 73 12.63 -3.11 5.88
C LEU A 73 14.05 -2.64 6.16
N ASP A 74 15.06 -3.45 5.84
CA ASP A 74 16.48 -3.10 5.99
C ASP A 74 16.86 -1.89 5.11
N LEU A 75 16.20 -1.74 3.96
CA LEU A 75 16.31 -0.55 3.11
C LEU A 75 15.60 0.68 3.68
N GLY A 76 14.81 0.53 4.74
CA GLY A 76 14.20 1.62 5.49
C GLY A 76 12.87 2.10 4.92
N THR A 77 12.16 1.27 4.16
CA THR A 77 10.82 1.64 3.69
C THR A 77 9.83 1.75 4.85
N LYS A 78 8.79 2.57 4.68
CA LYS A 78 7.68 2.71 5.63
C LYS A 78 6.36 2.15 5.09
N ARG A 79 6.35 1.76 3.82
CA ARG A 79 5.21 1.10 3.17
C ARG A 79 5.72 -0.06 2.32
N ILE A 80 4.96 -1.13 2.27
CA ILE A 80 5.26 -2.29 1.44
C ILE A 80 4.10 -2.50 0.46
N GLY A 81 4.40 -2.50 -0.83
CA GLY A 81 3.50 -2.96 -1.88
C GLY A 81 3.15 -4.43 -1.65
N HIS A 82 1.87 -4.74 -1.47
CA HIS A 82 1.34 -6.05 -1.06
C HIS A 82 1.68 -6.44 0.39
N GLY A 83 2.80 -7.14 0.62
CA GLY A 83 3.24 -7.60 1.95
C GLY A 83 2.38 -8.68 2.62
N VAL A 84 1.43 -9.26 1.90
CA VAL A 84 0.44 -10.22 2.45
C VAL A 84 1.08 -11.52 2.95
N ARG A 85 2.27 -11.87 2.46
CA ARG A 85 3.05 -13.04 2.92
C ARG A 85 3.78 -12.83 4.25
N CYS A 86 3.66 -11.65 4.89
CA CYS A 86 4.21 -11.43 6.23
C CYS A 86 3.71 -12.44 7.28
N LEU A 87 2.50 -12.96 7.10
CA LEU A 87 1.87 -13.91 8.02
C LEU A 87 2.55 -15.28 8.07
N GLU A 88 3.53 -15.53 7.19
CA GLU A 88 4.40 -16.72 7.23
C GLU A 88 5.48 -16.62 8.31
N SER A 89 5.69 -15.45 8.93
CA SER A 89 6.68 -15.22 10.00
C SER A 89 6.12 -14.34 11.12
N ASP A 90 5.98 -14.90 12.32
CA ASP A 90 5.52 -14.14 13.49
C ASP A 90 6.50 -13.04 13.92
N GLN A 91 7.80 -13.27 13.74
CA GLN A 91 8.82 -12.26 13.98
C GLN A 91 8.61 -11.04 13.08
N LEU A 92 8.39 -11.27 11.79
CA LEU A 92 8.16 -10.19 10.83
C LEU A 92 6.88 -9.43 11.18
N VAL A 93 5.82 -10.12 11.62
CA VAL A 93 4.59 -9.44 12.04
C VAL A 93 4.84 -8.53 13.24
N HIS A 94 5.59 -8.97 14.27
CA HIS A 94 5.95 -8.11 15.38
C HIS A 94 6.73 -6.87 14.91
N GLU A 95 7.71 -7.07 14.04
CA GLU A 95 8.52 -5.98 13.50
C GLU A 95 7.70 -4.96 12.70
N LEU A 96 6.77 -5.41 11.84
CA LEU A 96 5.87 -4.54 11.09
C LEU A 96 4.99 -3.69 12.01
N VAL A 97 4.48 -4.28 13.11
CA VAL A 97 3.66 -3.58 14.10
C VAL A 97 4.49 -2.55 14.86
N ASP A 98 5.64 -2.94 15.40
CA ASP A 98 6.51 -2.09 16.21
C ASP A 98 7.02 -0.88 15.40
N GLN A 99 7.43 -1.12 14.15
CA GLN A 99 7.92 -0.08 13.24
C GLN A 99 6.81 0.69 12.53
N ASN A 100 5.54 0.36 12.79
CA ASN A 100 4.37 1.01 12.19
C ASN A 100 4.36 0.95 10.65
N ILE A 101 4.83 -0.15 10.06
CA ILE A 101 4.90 -0.35 8.62
C ILE A 101 3.49 -0.56 8.07
N THR A 102 3.19 0.09 6.95
CA THR A 102 1.88 -0.05 6.27
C THR A 102 1.97 -0.96 5.07
N LEU A 103 1.08 -1.94 4.96
CA LEU A 103 0.94 -2.83 3.82
C LEU A 103 -0.11 -2.31 2.84
N GLU A 104 0.29 -2.12 1.58
CA GLU A 104 -0.57 -1.70 0.48
C GLU A 104 -1.22 -2.94 -0.15
N CYS A 105 -2.32 -3.41 0.43
CA CYS A 105 -2.95 -4.69 0.06
C CYS A 105 -3.80 -4.54 -1.21
N CYS A 106 -3.72 -5.53 -2.12
CA CYS A 106 -4.33 -5.47 -3.45
C CYS A 106 -5.03 -6.82 -3.78
N ALA A 107 -6.27 -6.98 -3.34
CA ALA A 107 -6.95 -8.29 -3.28
C ALA A 107 -7.11 -8.94 -4.66
N THR A 108 -7.68 -8.23 -5.62
CA THR A 108 -7.85 -8.78 -6.98
C THR A 108 -6.51 -9.02 -7.67
N SER A 109 -5.53 -8.14 -7.46
CA SER A 109 -4.19 -8.34 -8.03
C SER A 109 -3.52 -9.61 -7.49
N ASN A 110 -3.57 -9.83 -6.17
CA ASN A 110 -2.98 -11.02 -5.55
C ASN A 110 -3.67 -12.35 -5.95
N LEU A 111 -4.94 -12.31 -6.34
CA LEU A 111 -5.59 -13.46 -6.99
C LEU A 111 -5.04 -13.70 -8.40
N ASN A 112 -4.90 -12.63 -9.18
CA ASN A 112 -4.39 -12.73 -10.56
C ASN A 112 -2.94 -13.23 -10.59
N THR A 113 -2.11 -12.84 -9.62
CA THR A 113 -0.74 -13.32 -9.44
C THR A 113 -0.67 -14.69 -8.73
N LYS A 114 -1.81 -15.28 -8.38
CA LYS A 114 -1.96 -16.61 -7.77
C LYS A 114 -1.25 -16.76 -6.41
N VAL A 115 -1.05 -15.65 -5.70
CA VAL A 115 -0.56 -15.66 -4.30
C VAL A 115 -1.57 -16.39 -3.41
N PHE A 116 -2.87 -16.19 -3.68
CA PHE A 116 -3.96 -16.93 -3.04
C PHE A 116 -4.74 -17.77 -4.05
N LYS A 117 -5.17 -18.95 -3.63
CA LYS A 117 -6.00 -19.84 -4.46
C LYS A 117 -7.45 -19.37 -4.58
N ASN A 118 -7.97 -18.73 -3.52
CA ASN A 118 -9.33 -18.21 -3.47
C ASN A 118 -9.35 -16.91 -2.68
N ILE A 119 -10.35 -16.07 -2.97
CA ILE A 119 -10.50 -14.77 -2.32
C ILE A 119 -11.04 -14.89 -0.89
N ASP A 120 -11.78 -15.96 -0.60
CA ASP A 120 -12.36 -16.20 0.72
C ASP A 120 -11.27 -16.36 1.80
N SER A 121 -10.05 -16.75 1.40
CA SER A 121 -8.88 -16.83 2.28
C SER A 121 -8.02 -15.57 2.32
N TYR A 122 -8.43 -14.47 1.66
CA TYR A 122 -7.62 -13.26 1.61
C TYR A 122 -7.45 -12.64 3.02
N PRO A 123 -6.23 -12.34 3.47
CA PRO A 123 -5.94 -12.19 4.90
C PRO A 123 -6.26 -10.80 5.47
N ILE A 124 -7.01 -9.94 4.78
CA ILE A 124 -7.15 -8.52 5.16
C ILE A 124 -7.62 -8.32 6.61
N ARG A 125 -8.64 -9.05 7.06
CA ARG A 125 -9.12 -9.00 8.45
C ARG A 125 -8.12 -9.57 9.44
N LYS A 126 -7.38 -10.61 9.04
CA LYS A 126 -6.33 -11.21 9.87
C LYS A 126 -5.15 -10.25 10.06
N LEU A 127 -4.81 -9.46 9.04
CA LEU A 127 -3.79 -8.41 9.17
C LEU A 127 -4.25 -7.35 10.20
N LEU A 128 -5.48 -6.84 10.05
CA LEU A 128 -6.04 -5.84 10.97
C LEU A 128 -6.15 -6.37 12.42
N SER A 129 -6.59 -7.62 12.61
CA SER A 129 -6.71 -8.21 13.96
C SER A 129 -5.35 -8.41 14.65
N ARG A 130 -4.27 -8.57 13.86
CA ARG A 130 -2.89 -8.58 14.35
C ARG A 130 -2.28 -7.19 14.50
N LYS A 131 -3.07 -6.13 14.38
CA LYS A 131 -2.66 -4.71 14.47
C LYS A 131 -1.68 -4.28 13.37
N ILE A 132 -1.55 -5.06 12.31
CA ILE A 132 -0.79 -4.64 11.13
C ILE A 132 -1.58 -3.53 10.43
N LYS A 133 -0.90 -2.43 10.08
CA LYS A 133 -1.52 -1.37 9.29
C LYS A 133 -1.64 -1.84 7.84
N ALA A 134 -2.86 -1.99 7.37
CA ALA A 134 -3.16 -2.36 5.99
C ALA A 134 -4.03 -1.27 5.33
N THR A 135 -3.87 -1.10 4.02
CA THR A 135 -4.76 -0.31 3.15
C THR A 135 -5.30 -1.20 2.03
N LEU A 136 -6.42 -0.83 1.41
CA LEU A 136 -6.98 -1.54 0.27
C LEU A 136 -6.79 -0.72 -1.01
N ASN A 137 -6.23 -1.35 -2.05
CA ASN A 137 -5.85 -0.70 -3.30
C ASN A 137 -6.18 -1.59 -4.50
N CYS A 138 -6.30 -0.97 -5.67
CA CYS A 138 -6.57 -1.70 -6.92
C CYS A 138 -5.32 -2.34 -7.54
N ASP A 139 -4.14 -1.82 -7.20
CA ASP A 139 -2.90 -1.99 -7.94
C ASP A 139 -3.08 -1.57 -9.42
N ASN A 140 -3.48 -2.50 -10.30
CA ASN A 140 -3.71 -2.25 -11.73
C ASN A 140 -5.20 -2.29 -12.10
N MET A 141 -5.85 -1.13 -12.25
CA MET A 141 -7.30 -1.09 -12.58
C MET A 141 -7.64 -1.73 -13.94
N THR A 142 -6.86 -1.45 -14.98
CA THR A 142 -7.14 -1.94 -16.35
C THR A 142 -6.85 -3.43 -16.49
N VAL A 143 -5.68 -3.88 -16.03
CA VAL A 143 -5.28 -5.29 -16.13
C VAL A 143 -6.18 -6.18 -15.28
N SER A 144 -6.56 -5.72 -14.09
CA SER A 144 -7.41 -6.48 -13.17
C SER A 144 -8.92 -6.24 -13.37
N ASN A 145 -9.31 -5.38 -14.32
CA ASN A 145 -10.71 -4.97 -14.55
C ASN A 145 -11.46 -4.58 -13.25
N THR A 146 -10.77 -3.83 -12.38
CA THR A 146 -11.27 -3.48 -11.04
C THR A 146 -11.22 -1.97 -10.77
N ASN A 147 -11.83 -1.56 -9.67
CA ASN A 147 -11.74 -0.22 -9.08
C ASN A 147 -11.97 -0.33 -7.56
N LEU A 148 -11.72 0.75 -6.82
CA LEU A 148 -11.75 0.68 -5.35
C LEU A 148 -13.12 0.24 -4.79
N PRO A 149 -14.27 0.74 -5.28
CA PRO A 149 -15.57 0.20 -4.88
C PRO A 149 -15.77 -1.30 -5.16
N LYS A 150 -15.21 -1.83 -6.26
CA LYS A 150 -15.24 -3.26 -6.57
C LYS A 150 -14.39 -4.06 -5.58
N GLU A 151 -13.21 -3.56 -5.20
CA GLU A 151 -12.35 -4.23 -4.20
C GLU A 151 -13.06 -4.35 -2.84
N PHE A 152 -13.70 -3.28 -2.36
CA PHE A 152 -14.47 -3.31 -1.11
C PHE A 152 -15.62 -4.31 -1.17
N LYS A 153 -16.48 -4.21 -2.20
CA LYS A 153 -17.60 -5.16 -2.40
C LYS A 153 -17.15 -6.61 -2.48
N LEU A 154 -16.01 -6.86 -3.12
CA LEU A 154 -15.43 -8.20 -3.21
C LEU A 154 -15.09 -8.73 -1.81
N LEU A 155 -14.41 -7.93 -0.98
CA LEU A 155 -13.97 -8.34 0.35
C LEU A 155 -15.11 -8.39 1.38
N GLU A 156 -16.10 -7.49 1.30
CA GLU A 156 -17.34 -7.57 2.07
C GLU A 156 -18.03 -8.92 1.84
N ALA A 157 -18.23 -9.28 0.56
CA ALA A 157 -18.95 -10.50 0.18
C ALA A 157 -18.18 -11.80 0.47
N LYS A 158 -16.85 -11.75 0.53
CA LYS A 158 -15.99 -12.96 0.54
C LYS A 158 -15.21 -13.19 1.82
N THR A 159 -14.88 -12.11 2.54
CA THR A 159 -14.02 -12.18 3.73
C THR A 159 -14.75 -11.74 5.00
N ASN A 160 -16.06 -11.46 4.92
CA ASN A 160 -16.84 -10.81 5.98
C ASN A 160 -16.23 -9.47 6.42
N LEU A 161 -15.62 -8.70 5.51
CA LEU A 161 -15.10 -7.37 5.84
C LEU A 161 -16.25 -6.52 6.42
N THR A 162 -16.02 -5.86 7.56
CA THR A 162 -17.04 -5.03 8.21
C THR A 162 -16.79 -3.55 7.96
N ASN A 163 -17.82 -2.73 8.15
CA ASN A 163 -17.69 -1.27 8.12
C ASN A 163 -16.60 -0.74 9.08
N THR A 164 -16.39 -1.39 10.22
CA THR A 164 -15.31 -1.03 11.17
C THR A 164 -13.94 -1.29 10.57
N ASP A 165 -13.77 -2.43 9.88
CA ASP A 165 -12.54 -2.76 9.17
C ASP A 165 -12.29 -1.78 8.02
N GLU A 166 -13.32 -1.47 7.23
CA GLU A 166 -13.24 -0.49 6.14
C GLU A 166 -12.79 0.88 6.63
N HIS A 167 -13.40 1.37 7.71
CA HIS A 167 -13.00 2.63 8.33
C HIS A 167 -11.54 2.57 8.79
N GLN A 168 -11.09 1.47 9.39
CA GLN A 168 -9.69 1.30 9.77
C GLN A 168 -8.74 1.30 8.56
N LEU A 169 -9.10 0.65 7.45
CA LEU A 169 -8.34 0.66 6.19
C LEU A 169 -8.21 2.09 5.63
N LEU A 170 -9.29 2.88 5.69
CA LEU A 170 -9.30 4.28 5.28
C LEU A 170 -8.44 5.17 6.20
N LEU A 171 -8.51 4.99 7.51
CA LEU A 171 -7.65 5.73 8.44
C LEU A 171 -6.17 5.38 8.24
N ASN A 172 -5.87 4.10 8.01
CA ASN A 172 -4.51 3.66 7.70
C ASN A 172 -4.01 4.31 6.40
N SER A 173 -4.85 4.47 5.38
CA SER A 173 -4.44 5.07 4.10
C SER A 173 -4.13 6.56 4.23
N ILE A 174 -4.92 7.30 4.99
CA ILE A 174 -4.65 8.71 5.33
C ILE A 174 -3.30 8.83 6.05
N ASN A 175 -3.08 8.00 7.06
CA ASN A 175 -1.84 8.03 7.84
C ASN A 175 -0.60 7.66 7.01
N ALA A 176 -0.74 6.70 6.10
CA ALA A 176 0.33 6.21 5.23
C ALA A 176 0.59 7.09 3.99
N ALA A 177 -0.28 8.05 3.69
CA ALA A 177 -0.08 8.94 2.55
C ALA A 177 1.28 9.66 2.65
N PHE A 178 1.98 9.75 1.52
CA PHE A 178 3.15 10.63 1.38
C PHE A 178 2.65 12.06 1.14
N ALA A 179 2.05 12.62 2.18
CA ALA A 179 1.41 13.93 2.20
C ALA A 179 1.82 14.67 3.47
N SER A 180 1.73 16.00 3.43
CA SER A 180 1.96 16.84 4.60
C SER A 180 0.95 16.53 5.71
N ASN A 181 1.33 16.84 6.96
CA ASN A 181 0.41 16.70 8.09
C ASN A 181 -0.87 17.53 7.90
N GLN A 182 -0.77 18.69 7.25
CA GLN A 182 -1.92 19.53 6.95
C GLN A 182 -2.90 18.85 5.98
N GLU A 183 -2.39 18.22 4.92
CA GLU A 183 -3.21 17.44 3.98
C GLU A 183 -3.86 16.24 4.68
N LYS A 184 -3.11 15.52 5.51
CA LYS A 184 -3.65 14.38 6.29
C LYS A 184 -4.77 14.81 7.24
N ILE A 185 -4.62 15.94 7.93
CA ILE A 185 -5.68 16.52 8.77
C ILE A 185 -6.91 16.87 7.92
N ALA A 186 -6.71 17.46 6.74
CA ALA A 186 -7.81 17.78 5.83
C ALA A 186 -8.55 16.51 5.36
N TYR A 187 -7.83 15.43 5.05
CA TYR A 187 -8.40 14.13 4.70
C TYR A 187 -9.19 13.50 5.86
N TYR A 188 -8.69 13.62 7.09
CA TYR A 188 -9.39 13.13 8.28
C TYR A 188 -10.69 13.92 8.57
N ILE A 189 -10.66 15.24 8.41
CA ILE A 189 -11.85 16.08 8.57
C ILE A 189 -12.89 15.77 7.48
N SER A 190 -12.46 15.50 6.24
CA SER A 190 -13.38 15.18 5.16
C SER A 190 -14.02 13.79 5.35
N SER A 191 -13.26 12.79 5.79
CA SER A 191 -13.79 11.44 6.07
C SER A 191 -14.82 11.47 7.20
N THR A 192 -14.54 12.13 8.31
CA THR A 192 -15.48 12.23 9.45
C THR A 192 -16.76 13.01 9.12
N LYS A 193 -16.68 14.06 8.29
CA LYS A 193 -17.87 14.76 7.78
C LYS A 193 -18.73 13.86 6.90
N PHE A 194 -18.10 13.03 6.07
CA PHE A 194 -18.78 12.07 5.22
C PHE A 194 -19.52 11.01 6.04
N GLU A 195 -18.87 10.44 7.06
CA GLU A 195 -19.49 9.48 7.99
C GLU A 195 -20.67 10.08 8.75
N LYS A 196 -20.53 11.30 9.28
CA LYS A 196 -21.63 12.00 9.96
C LYS A 196 -22.80 12.29 9.02
N LYS A 197 -22.54 12.53 7.74
CA LYS A 197 -23.59 12.70 6.73
C LYS A 197 -24.32 11.38 6.46
N MET A 198 -23.59 10.27 6.32
CA MET A 198 -24.17 8.92 6.19
C MET A 198 -25.02 8.51 7.39
N LEU A 199 -24.54 8.75 8.62
CA LEU A 199 -25.25 8.42 9.85
C LEU A 199 -26.55 9.23 10.03
N ARG A 200 -26.63 10.44 9.46
CA ARG A 200 -27.83 11.29 9.50
C ARG A 200 -28.87 10.95 8.42
N THR A 201 -28.51 10.21 7.39
CA THR A 201 -29.41 9.91 6.25
C THR A 201 -29.98 8.49 6.24
N SER A 202 -29.82 7.71 7.32
CA SER A 202 -30.43 6.38 7.52
C SER A 202 -30.28 5.40 6.33
N GLY A 203 -29.31 4.49 6.42
CA GLY A 203 -29.35 3.18 5.75
C GLY A 203 -29.23 3.14 4.22
N ALA A 204 -28.08 3.51 3.65
CA ALA A 204 -27.64 3.03 2.32
C ALA A 204 -26.18 3.38 2.05
N PHE A 205 -25.35 2.36 1.85
CA PHE A 205 -23.95 2.39 1.43
C PHE A 205 -23.74 3.16 0.12
N LEU A 206 -22.81 4.12 0.09
CA LEU A 206 -22.04 4.47 -1.12
C LEU A 206 -20.83 5.35 -0.77
N ILE A 207 -19.62 4.87 -1.05
CA ILE A 207 -18.37 5.63 -0.97
C ILE A 207 -18.14 6.32 -2.32
N PHE A 208 -18.12 7.65 -2.33
CA PHE A 208 -17.55 8.46 -3.42
C PHE A 208 -16.73 9.60 -2.81
N ILE A 209 -15.41 9.52 -2.95
CA ILE A 209 -14.54 10.70 -2.90
C ILE A 209 -14.38 11.16 -4.34
N SER A 210 -15.31 11.99 -4.81
CA SER A 210 -15.12 12.76 -6.04
C SER A 210 -14.18 13.92 -5.73
N SER A 211 -12.96 13.85 -6.24
CA SER A 211 -12.07 14.99 -6.36
C SER A 211 -12.72 16.01 -7.29
N LYS A 212 -13.16 17.15 -6.76
CA LYS A 212 -13.29 18.35 -7.60
C LYS A 212 -11.89 18.71 -8.09
N LEU A 213 -11.60 18.32 -9.32
CA LEU A 213 -10.67 19.02 -10.18
C LEU A 213 -11.14 20.48 -10.29
N SER A 214 -10.14 21.37 -10.30
CA SER A 214 -10.19 22.81 -10.53
C SER A 214 -11.22 23.25 -11.56
#